data_AF-A0A9P7PEU1-F1
#
_entry.id   AF-A0A9P7PEU1-F1
#
_cell.length_a   1.000
_cell.length_b   1.000
_cell.length_c   1.000
_cell.angle_alpha   90.00
_cell.angle_beta   90.00
_cell.angle_gamma   90.00
#
_symmetry.space_group_name_H-M   'P 1'
#
loop_
_entity.id
_entity.type
_entity.pdbx_description
1 polymer ?
#
loop_
_entity_poly.entity_id
_entity_poly.type
_entity_poly.pdbx_seq_one_letter_code
_entity_poly.pdbx_strand_id
1 'polypeptide(L)'
;MAWGQIGRVVCEKELNLVLIQLVDYLGSNNNIVSAFAFNELLNLAEARNTTPRRLFEPFWKSLAYMATKDMIQRPQRSRAMAELLQISVNELLLLIQTHALPWLVLDKQQDVIQRIAEARQDKDPSNLIMDAPNLASTLSLLLVQDTDNIEEFTKSRLDLVSPHFASVSLLEMFQTEPVVTTLELLKAAVNADETKKALVRRALLFVAKTILNASKETRSRKGNPIGRFLQPHILGLMPRLTDVINDSVSMQTSVIEQRISIGALEEMIKVCIHHARIARPQVRADLKP
;
A
#
# COMPACT_ATOMS: atom_id res chain seq x y z
N MET A 1 -14.45 27.97 7.51
CA MET A 1 -14.82 27.09 6.37
C MET A 1 -15.59 25.88 6.88
N ALA A 2 -16.63 25.40 6.19
CA ALA A 2 -17.48 24.31 6.67
C ALA A 2 -16.71 22.99 6.90
N TRP A 3 -15.69 22.72 6.07
CA TRP A 3 -14.88 21.49 6.16
C TRP A 3 -14.13 21.33 7.47
N GLY A 4 -13.54 22.40 8.03
CA GLY A 4 -12.87 22.34 9.33
C GLY A 4 -13.84 22.01 10.48
N GLN A 5 -15.06 22.56 10.42
CA GLN A 5 -16.11 22.25 11.42
C GLN A 5 -16.62 20.82 11.30
N ILE A 6 -16.84 20.34 10.07
CA ILE A 6 -17.19 18.93 9.81
C ILE A 6 -16.09 18.02 10.34
N GLY A 7 -14.82 18.35 10.05
CA GLY A 7 -13.65 17.61 10.51
C GLY A 7 -13.60 17.42 12.03
N ARG A 8 -14.16 18.33 12.83
CA ARG A 8 -14.17 18.21 14.30
C ARG A 8 -15.13 17.14 14.81
N VAL A 9 -16.22 16.88 14.10
CA VAL A 9 -17.32 16.03 14.59
C VAL A 9 -17.39 14.66 13.92
N VAL A 10 -16.81 14.52 12.72
CA VAL A 10 -16.87 13.26 11.96
C VAL A 10 -16.00 12.15 12.53
N CYS A 11 -16.35 10.90 12.24
CA CYS A 11 -15.50 9.76 12.57
C CYS A 11 -14.35 9.62 11.56
N GLU A 12 -13.43 8.69 11.80
CA GLU A 12 -12.18 8.59 11.04
C GLU A 12 -12.37 8.37 9.53
N LYS A 13 -13.41 7.64 9.11
CA LYS A 13 -13.65 7.36 7.69
C LYS A 13 -13.99 8.63 6.92
N GLU A 14 -14.90 9.46 7.44
CA GLU A 14 -15.26 10.70 6.76
C GLU A 14 -14.20 11.79 6.99
N LEU A 15 -13.41 11.70 8.06
CA LEU A 15 -12.26 12.60 8.26
C LEU A 15 -11.29 12.52 7.08
N ASN A 16 -11.05 11.35 6.51
CA ASN A 16 -10.21 11.21 5.31
C ASN A 16 -10.71 12.12 4.17
N LEU A 17 -12.02 12.15 3.92
CA LEU A 17 -12.62 12.98 2.87
C LEU A 17 -12.45 14.48 3.18
N VAL A 18 -12.59 14.86 4.44
CA VAL A 18 -12.34 16.24 4.89
C VAL A 18 -10.88 16.63 4.63
N LEU A 19 -9.93 15.77 5.01
CA LEU A 19 -8.50 16.03 4.81
C LEU A 19 -8.12 16.09 3.33
N ILE A 20 -8.66 15.19 2.50
CA ILE A 20 -8.51 15.23 1.04
C ILE A 20 -8.92 16.61 0.49
N GLN A 21 -10.10 17.11 0.90
CA GLN A 21 -10.60 18.38 0.42
C GLN A 21 -9.77 19.58 0.92
N LEU A 22 -9.36 19.57 2.19
CA LEU A 22 -8.52 20.63 2.75
C LEU A 22 -7.12 20.66 2.12
N VAL A 23 -6.53 19.49 1.83
CA VAL A 23 -5.24 19.38 1.13
C VAL A 23 -5.34 19.81 -0.34
N ASP A 24 -6.49 19.59 -0.98
CA ASP A 24 -6.72 20.13 -2.32
C ASP A 24 -6.76 21.66 -2.30
N TYR A 25 -7.50 22.26 -1.36
CA TYR A 25 -7.51 23.71 -1.17
C TYR A 25 -6.14 24.28 -0.78
N LEU A 26 -5.35 23.53 0.00
CA LEU A 26 -3.99 23.90 0.36
C LEU A 26 -3.11 24.08 -0.89
N GLY A 27 -3.33 23.26 -1.92
CA GLY A 27 -2.66 23.35 -3.22
C GLY A 27 -3.27 24.35 -4.20
N SER A 28 -4.26 25.15 -3.80
CA SER A 28 -4.92 26.12 -4.68
C SER A 28 -3.97 27.23 -5.14
N ASN A 29 -4.14 27.68 -6.39
CA ASN A 29 -3.44 28.86 -6.92
C ASN A 29 -3.88 30.17 -6.24
N ASN A 30 -5.00 30.15 -5.52
CA ASN A 30 -5.46 31.30 -4.75
C ASN A 30 -4.83 31.28 -3.35
N ASN A 31 -3.90 32.20 -3.12
CA ASN A 31 -3.18 32.33 -1.84
C ASN A 31 -4.11 32.48 -0.63
N ILE A 32 -5.26 33.16 -0.79
CA ILE A 32 -6.24 33.32 0.31
C ILE A 32 -6.83 31.96 0.68
N VAL A 33 -7.26 31.18 -0.34
CA VAL A 33 -7.82 29.83 -0.13
C VAL A 33 -6.79 28.91 0.51
N SER A 34 -5.54 28.93 0.02
CA SER A 34 -4.45 28.12 0.55
C SER A 34 -4.14 28.48 2.02
N ALA A 35 -4.04 29.78 2.34
CA ALA A 35 -3.79 30.24 3.72
C ALA A 35 -4.93 29.88 4.69
N PHE A 36 -6.17 30.00 4.26
CA PHE A 36 -7.30 29.54 5.07
C PHE A 36 -7.28 28.02 5.27
N ALA A 37 -6.94 27.24 4.24
CA ALA A 37 -6.86 25.78 4.36
C ALA A 37 -5.76 25.36 5.33
N PHE A 38 -4.60 26.01 5.27
CA PHE A 38 -3.49 25.82 6.20
C PHE A 38 -3.94 26.04 7.66
N ASN A 39 -4.57 27.19 7.94
CA ASN A 39 -5.05 27.51 9.28
C ASN A 39 -6.16 26.56 9.77
N GLU A 40 -7.10 26.17 8.91
CA GLU A 40 -8.12 25.18 9.29
C GLU A 40 -7.51 23.82 9.62
N LEU A 41 -6.46 23.38 8.91
CA LEU A 41 -5.75 22.14 9.24
C LEU A 41 -5.06 22.21 10.59
N LEU A 42 -4.43 23.34 10.93
CA LEU A 42 -3.85 23.57 12.26
C LEU A 42 -4.93 23.55 13.35
N ASN A 43 -6.00 24.32 13.16
CA ASN A 43 -7.11 24.39 14.11
C ASN A 43 -7.85 23.05 14.26
N LEU A 44 -7.86 22.22 13.21
CA LEU A 44 -8.45 20.89 13.24
C LEU A 44 -7.57 19.92 14.05
N ALA A 45 -6.25 19.97 13.88
CA ALA A 45 -5.32 19.19 14.69
C ALA A 45 -5.44 19.57 16.17
N GLU A 46 -5.47 20.87 16.48
CA GLU A 46 -5.65 21.39 17.84
C GLU A 46 -6.99 20.95 18.45
N ALA A 47 -8.10 21.12 17.72
CA ALA A 47 -9.42 20.71 18.21
C ALA A 47 -9.54 19.19 18.47
N ARG A 48 -8.71 18.39 17.80
CA ARG A 48 -8.60 16.93 18.01
C ARG A 48 -7.49 16.54 18.99
N ASN A 49 -6.88 17.49 19.69
CA ASN A 49 -5.77 17.29 20.63
C ASN A 49 -4.62 16.47 20.04
N THR A 50 -4.26 16.75 18.79
CA THR A 50 -3.22 16.03 18.07
C THR A 50 -2.32 17.01 17.30
N THR A 51 -1.20 16.51 16.79
CA THR A 51 -0.33 17.29 15.89
C THR A 51 -0.76 17.10 14.45
N PRO A 52 -0.47 18.04 13.53
CA PRO A 52 -0.73 17.83 12.11
C PRO A 52 -0.12 16.52 11.60
N ARG A 53 1.10 16.19 12.03
CA ARG A 53 1.76 14.92 11.68
C ARG A 53 0.93 13.70 12.05
N ARG A 54 0.45 13.60 13.30
CA ARG A 54 -0.41 12.50 13.75
C ARG A 54 -1.81 12.54 13.14
N LEU A 55 -2.30 13.73 12.79
CA LEU A 55 -3.59 13.88 12.09
C LEU A 55 -3.55 13.25 10.69
N PHE A 56 -2.44 13.40 9.96
CA PHE A 56 -2.28 12.86 8.60
C PHE A 56 -1.85 11.41 8.54
N GLU A 57 -1.10 10.93 9.54
CA GLU A 57 -0.48 9.60 9.57
C GLU A 57 -1.40 8.44 9.12
N PRO A 58 -2.66 8.33 9.60
CA PRO A 58 -3.56 7.25 9.18
C PRO A 58 -4.00 7.32 7.71
N PHE A 59 -3.84 8.47 7.07
CA PHE A 59 -4.42 8.80 5.77
C PHE A 59 -3.39 8.95 4.66
N TRP A 60 -2.11 8.62 4.91
CA TRP A 60 -1.09 8.71 3.86
C TRP A 60 -1.39 7.83 2.65
N LYS A 61 -2.09 6.69 2.82
CA LYS A 61 -2.52 5.84 1.70
C LYS A 61 -3.38 6.59 0.67
N SER A 62 -4.18 7.58 1.07
CA SER A 62 -4.97 8.42 0.17
C SER A 62 -4.29 9.74 -0.17
N LEU A 63 -3.53 10.32 0.78
CA LEU A 63 -3.00 11.68 0.66
C LEU A 63 -1.61 11.74 0.01
N ALA A 64 -0.80 10.69 0.13
CA ALA A 64 0.60 10.73 -0.31
C ALA A 64 0.74 11.03 -1.81
N TYR A 65 -0.02 10.33 -2.65
CA TYR A 65 -0.02 10.59 -4.10
C TYR A 65 -0.55 11.99 -4.43
N MET A 66 -1.61 12.46 -3.73
CA MET A 66 -2.11 13.83 -3.92
C MET A 66 -1.05 14.88 -3.56
N ALA A 67 -0.26 14.63 -2.52
CA ALA A 67 0.79 15.52 -2.05
C ALA A 67 2.00 15.57 -3.00
N THR A 68 2.23 14.56 -3.85
CA THR A 68 3.44 14.42 -4.66
C THR A 68 3.23 14.48 -6.18
N LYS A 69 2.08 14.04 -6.70
CA LYS A 69 1.89 13.79 -8.15
C LYS A 69 2.24 14.97 -9.07
N ASP A 70 1.97 16.19 -8.64
CA ASP A 70 2.21 17.39 -9.44
C ASP A 70 3.42 18.19 -8.94
N MET A 71 4.23 17.67 -8.02
CA MET A 71 5.16 18.49 -7.23
C MET A 71 6.24 19.18 -8.06
N ILE A 72 6.59 18.64 -9.23
CA ILE A 72 7.57 19.24 -10.14
C ILE A 72 6.96 20.46 -10.84
N GLN A 73 5.72 20.35 -11.32
CA GLN A 73 5.03 21.43 -12.05
C GLN A 73 4.34 22.43 -11.11
N ARG A 74 3.87 21.95 -9.96
CA ARG A 74 3.05 22.67 -8.95
C ARG A 74 3.49 22.29 -7.53
N PRO A 75 4.64 22.80 -7.06
CA PRO A 75 5.22 22.44 -5.76
C PRO A 75 4.48 23.04 -4.56
N GLN A 76 3.48 23.91 -4.75
CA GLN A 76 2.84 24.66 -3.67
C GLN A 76 2.25 23.74 -2.61
N ARG A 77 1.52 22.69 -3.04
CA ARG A 77 0.88 21.72 -2.15
C ARG A 77 1.91 20.98 -1.30
N SER A 78 2.96 20.45 -1.90
CA SER A 78 4.01 19.69 -1.19
C SER A 78 4.79 20.58 -0.22
N ARG A 79 5.07 21.84 -0.60
CA ARG A 79 5.73 22.82 0.28
C ARG A 79 4.86 23.17 1.48
N ALA A 80 3.59 23.50 1.25
CA ALA A 80 2.66 23.83 2.32
C ALA A 80 2.43 22.63 3.25
N MET A 81 2.39 21.40 2.71
CA MET A 81 2.32 20.19 3.52
C MET A 81 3.58 20.01 4.37
N ALA A 82 4.78 20.19 3.80
CA ALA A 82 6.03 20.09 4.54
C ALA A 82 6.12 21.14 5.66
N GLU A 83 5.69 22.38 5.38
CA GLU A 83 5.59 23.47 6.36
C GLU A 83 4.61 23.15 7.49
N LEU A 84 3.43 22.63 7.17
CA LEU A 84 2.42 22.22 8.14
C LEU A 84 2.93 21.11 9.07
N LEU A 85 3.76 20.21 8.54
CA LEU A 85 4.42 19.14 9.28
C LEU A 85 5.72 19.57 9.96
N GLN A 86 6.17 20.80 9.74
CA GLN A 86 7.43 21.36 10.25
C GLN A 86 8.66 20.53 9.87
N ILE A 87 8.68 20.06 8.61
CA ILE A 87 9.79 19.30 8.03
C ILE A 87 10.17 19.89 6.67
N SER A 88 11.32 19.52 6.14
CA SER A 88 11.72 19.84 4.77
C SER A 88 10.89 19.05 3.75
N VAL A 89 10.84 19.54 2.50
CA VAL A 89 10.19 18.80 1.40
C VAL A 89 10.86 17.45 1.17
N ASN A 90 12.18 17.34 1.36
CA ASN A 90 12.89 16.06 1.24
C ASN A 90 12.41 15.08 2.32
N GLU A 91 12.34 15.52 3.57
CA GLU A 91 11.83 14.69 4.68
C GLU A 91 10.36 14.29 4.46
N LEU A 92 9.53 15.18 3.90
CA LEU A 92 8.17 14.84 3.51
C LEU A 92 8.15 13.69 2.49
N LEU A 93 8.97 13.76 1.44
CA LEU A 93 9.05 12.71 0.42
C LEU A 93 9.47 11.38 1.04
N LEU A 94 10.47 11.38 1.92
CA LEU A 94 10.92 10.18 2.61
C LEU A 94 9.85 9.60 3.55
N LEU A 95 9.06 10.46 4.20
CA LEU A 95 7.97 10.07 5.10
C LEU A 95 6.86 9.34 4.35
N ILE A 96 6.52 9.76 3.13
CA ILE A 96 5.32 9.31 2.43
C ILE A 96 5.60 8.37 1.23
N GLN A 97 6.87 8.13 0.90
CA GLN A 97 7.30 7.38 -0.30
C GLN A 97 6.56 6.03 -0.45
N THR A 98 6.43 5.24 0.62
CA THR A 98 5.82 3.89 0.58
C THR A 98 4.36 3.92 0.15
N HIS A 99 3.68 5.04 0.39
CA HIS A 99 2.29 5.26 0.04
C HIS A 99 2.12 5.96 -1.31
N ALA A 100 3.07 6.82 -1.71
CA ALA A 100 3.03 7.54 -2.97
C ALA A 100 3.51 6.69 -4.16
N LEU A 101 4.62 5.96 -3.98
CA LEU A 101 5.31 5.24 -5.05
C LEU A 101 4.43 4.31 -5.88
N PRO A 102 3.54 3.49 -5.30
CA PRO A 102 2.69 2.60 -6.11
C PRO A 102 1.92 3.37 -7.18
N TRP A 103 1.33 4.51 -6.80
CA TRP A 103 0.54 5.34 -7.70
C TRP A 103 1.42 6.11 -8.69
N LEU A 104 2.58 6.61 -8.24
CA LEU A 104 3.54 7.28 -9.13
C LEU A 104 4.05 6.34 -10.23
N VAL A 105 4.34 5.08 -9.89
CA VAL A 105 4.75 4.05 -10.86
C VAL A 105 3.60 3.71 -11.81
N LEU A 106 2.39 3.53 -11.27
CA LEU A 106 1.20 3.24 -12.07
C LEU A 106 0.91 4.33 -13.12
N ASP A 107 1.03 5.60 -12.70
CA ASP A 107 0.75 6.81 -13.47
C ASP A 107 1.97 7.33 -14.25
N LYS A 108 3.11 6.61 -14.20
CA LYS A 108 4.34 6.89 -14.97
C LYS A 108 4.99 8.25 -14.64
N GLN A 109 4.89 8.70 -13.39
CA GLN A 109 5.45 9.97 -12.89
C GLN A 109 6.96 9.85 -12.60
N GLN A 110 7.76 9.61 -13.65
CA GLN A 110 9.21 9.33 -13.56
C GLN A 110 10.00 10.47 -12.92
N ASP A 111 9.64 11.71 -13.22
CA ASP A 111 10.26 12.93 -12.68
C ASP A 111 10.07 13.04 -11.15
N VAL A 112 8.88 12.72 -10.65
CA VAL A 112 8.59 12.69 -9.21
C VAL A 112 9.33 11.53 -8.53
N ILE A 113 9.37 10.35 -9.15
CA ILE A 113 10.10 9.18 -8.61
C ILE A 113 11.59 9.49 -8.51
N GLN A 114 12.18 10.09 -9.55
CA GLN A 114 13.56 10.54 -9.57
C GLN A 114 13.83 11.53 -8.44
N ARG A 115 12.92 12.47 -8.19
CA ARG A 115 13.06 13.46 -7.11
C ARG A 115 13.05 12.83 -5.71
N ILE A 116 12.34 11.72 -5.51
CA ILE A 116 12.34 10.95 -4.26
C ILE A 116 13.66 10.17 -4.13
N ALA A 117 14.15 9.56 -5.21
CA ALA A 117 15.44 8.87 -5.22
C ALA A 117 16.58 9.83 -4.85
N GLU A 118 16.57 11.04 -5.39
CA GLU A 118 17.51 12.10 -5.03
C GLU A 118 17.41 12.50 -3.55
N ALA A 119 16.20 12.56 -2.99
CA ALA A 119 16.00 12.83 -1.57
C ALA A 119 16.57 11.72 -0.66
N ARG A 120 16.61 10.46 -1.14
CA ARG A 120 17.30 9.33 -0.48
C ARG A 120 18.80 9.29 -0.75
N GLN A 121 19.30 10.10 -1.68
CA GLN A 121 20.67 10.02 -2.21
C GLN A 121 20.93 8.70 -2.97
N ASP A 122 19.89 8.08 -3.52
CA ASP A 122 20.01 6.91 -4.36
C ASP A 122 20.50 7.30 -5.76
N LYS A 123 21.46 6.52 -6.28
CA LYS A 123 22.04 6.75 -7.63
C LYS A 123 21.12 6.27 -8.76
N ASP A 124 20.23 5.32 -8.47
CA ASP A 124 19.28 4.74 -9.42
C ASP A 124 17.92 4.62 -8.71
N PRO A 125 16.82 5.14 -9.29
CA PRO A 125 15.47 4.95 -8.79
C PRO A 125 15.05 3.49 -8.59
N SER A 126 15.74 2.53 -9.21
CA SER A 126 15.50 1.11 -8.95
C SER A 126 15.74 0.73 -7.48
N ASN A 127 16.75 1.30 -6.82
CA ASN A 127 17.06 1.05 -5.40
C ASN A 127 15.90 1.47 -4.49
N LEU A 128 15.27 2.60 -4.81
CA LEU A 128 14.11 3.13 -4.10
C LEU A 128 12.93 2.16 -4.16
N ILE A 129 12.65 1.59 -5.33
CA ILE A 129 11.53 0.66 -5.52
C ILE A 129 11.86 -0.73 -4.96
N MET A 130 13.11 -1.19 -5.07
CA MET A 130 13.55 -2.51 -4.58
C MET A 130 13.64 -2.61 -3.05
N ASP A 131 13.55 -1.48 -2.34
CA ASP A 131 13.39 -1.47 -0.89
C ASP A 131 12.12 -2.22 -0.48
N ALA A 132 12.23 -3.14 0.48
CA ALA A 132 11.21 -4.13 0.84
C ALA A 132 9.77 -3.57 0.97
N PRO A 133 9.51 -2.49 1.75
CA PRO A 133 8.16 -1.95 1.89
C PRO A 133 7.65 -1.28 0.60
N ASN A 134 8.54 -0.64 -0.16
CA ASN A 134 8.20 0.04 -1.41
C ASN A 134 7.88 -0.97 -2.51
N LEU A 135 8.66 -2.04 -2.62
CA LEU A 135 8.47 -3.11 -3.58
C LEU A 135 7.12 -3.78 -3.38
N ALA A 136 6.83 -4.21 -2.14
CA ALA A 136 5.58 -4.89 -1.80
C ALA A 136 4.34 -4.02 -2.06
N SER A 137 4.39 -2.75 -1.66
CA SER A 137 3.31 -1.78 -1.88
C SER A 137 3.07 -1.54 -3.38
N THR A 138 4.15 -1.38 -4.16
CA THR A 138 4.10 -1.13 -5.60
C THR A 138 3.56 -2.35 -6.36
N LEU A 139 4.12 -3.54 -6.10
CA LEU A 139 3.66 -4.78 -6.71
C LEU A 139 2.20 -5.06 -6.37
N SER A 140 1.78 -4.87 -5.12
CA SER A 140 0.38 -5.06 -4.70
C SER A 140 -0.58 -4.21 -5.55
N LEU A 141 -0.26 -2.93 -5.79
CA LEU A 141 -1.11 -2.09 -6.63
C LEU A 141 -1.07 -2.51 -8.11
N LEU A 142 0.10 -2.77 -8.67
CA LEU A 142 0.24 -3.10 -10.09
C LEU A 142 -0.43 -4.44 -10.45
N LEU A 143 -0.34 -5.44 -9.59
CA LEU A 143 -0.90 -6.77 -9.83
C LEU A 143 -2.44 -6.83 -9.76
N VAL A 144 -3.05 -5.86 -9.07
CA VAL A 144 -4.51 -5.78 -8.86
C VAL A 144 -5.17 -4.91 -9.94
N GLN A 145 -4.42 -4.40 -10.92
CA GLN A 145 -5.01 -3.70 -12.06
C GLN A 145 -5.82 -4.66 -12.94
N ASP A 146 -6.90 -4.15 -13.53
CA ASP A 146 -7.71 -4.89 -14.48
C ASP A 146 -7.05 -4.84 -15.86
N THR A 147 -6.31 -5.90 -16.17
CA THR A 147 -5.46 -6.02 -17.36
C THR A 147 -5.47 -7.47 -17.85
N ASP A 148 -5.31 -7.67 -19.16
CA ASP A 148 -5.31 -9.01 -19.75
C ASP A 148 -4.07 -9.82 -19.32
N ASN A 149 -2.89 -9.20 -19.41
CA ASN A 149 -1.62 -9.79 -19.04
C ASN A 149 -0.97 -9.03 -17.87
N ILE A 150 -1.11 -9.57 -16.66
CA ILE A 150 -0.59 -8.95 -15.43
C ILE A 150 0.94 -8.82 -15.48
N GLU A 151 1.64 -9.84 -15.96
CA GLU A 151 3.10 -9.88 -15.99
C GLU A 151 3.68 -8.77 -16.87
N GLU A 152 3.20 -8.71 -18.12
CA GLU A 152 3.62 -7.72 -19.10
C GLU A 152 3.26 -6.30 -18.65
N PHE A 153 2.06 -6.12 -18.09
CA PHE A 153 1.64 -4.82 -17.56
C PHE A 153 2.56 -4.36 -16.42
N THR A 154 2.78 -5.20 -15.40
CA THR A 154 3.63 -4.88 -14.25
C THR A 154 5.05 -4.58 -14.72
N LYS A 155 5.61 -5.41 -15.61
CA LYS A 155 6.94 -5.19 -16.19
C LYS A 155 7.03 -3.86 -16.94
N SER A 156 6.08 -3.57 -17.83
CA SER A 156 6.08 -2.31 -18.58
C SER A 156 6.05 -1.07 -17.68
N ARG A 157 5.44 -1.15 -16.49
CA ARG A 157 5.41 -0.03 -15.52
C ARG A 157 6.73 0.11 -14.77
N LEU A 158 7.35 -1.00 -14.38
CA LEU A 158 8.65 -0.99 -13.70
C LEU A 158 9.78 -0.59 -14.65
N ASP A 159 9.78 -1.06 -15.89
CA ASP A 159 10.81 -0.76 -16.89
C ASP A 159 10.85 0.74 -17.25
N LEU A 160 9.73 1.45 -17.08
CA LEU A 160 9.69 2.91 -17.21
C LEU A 160 10.42 3.62 -16.06
N VAL A 161 10.54 3.03 -14.88
CA VAL A 161 11.21 3.67 -13.74
C VAL A 161 12.73 3.65 -13.91
N SER A 162 13.28 2.51 -14.33
CA SER A 162 14.72 2.33 -14.50
C SER A 162 14.99 1.17 -15.46
N PRO A 163 16.02 1.27 -16.33
CA PRO A 163 16.42 0.16 -17.21
C PRO A 163 16.87 -1.08 -16.43
N HIS A 164 17.23 -0.95 -15.15
CA HIS A 164 17.56 -2.08 -14.28
C HIS A 164 16.43 -3.13 -14.23
N PHE A 165 15.17 -2.69 -14.28
CA PHE A 165 14.03 -3.60 -14.20
C PHE A 165 13.88 -4.51 -15.42
N ALA A 166 14.49 -4.16 -16.57
CA ALA A 166 14.50 -5.02 -17.74
C ALA A 166 15.25 -6.33 -17.46
N SER A 167 16.30 -6.30 -16.63
CA SER A 167 17.09 -7.49 -16.29
C SER A 167 16.62 -8.26 -15.06
N VAL A 168 15.73 -7.71 -14.23
CA VAL A 168 15.23 -8.36 -13.01
C VAL A 168 13.87 -9.00 -13.27
N SER A 169 13.73 -10.30 -13.11
CA SER A 169 12.46 -11.02 -13.29
C SER A 169 11.45 -10.73 -12.17
N LEU A 170 10.15 -10.88 -12.45
CA LEU A 170 9.13 -10.79 -11.40
C LEU A 170 9.30 -11.90 -10.34
N LEU A 171 9.84 -13.06 -10.72
CA LEU A 171 10.17 -14.13 -9.78
C LEU A 171 11.16 -13.64 -8.71
N GLU A 172 12.26 -13.00 -9.12
CA GLU A 172 13.27 -12.47 -8.20
C GLU A 172 12.68 -11.41 -7.27
N MET A 173 11.83 -10.52 -7.79
CA MET A 173 11.13 -9.52 -6.98
C MET A 173 10.20 -10.16 -5.95
N PHE A 174 9.39 -11.14 -6.36
CA PHE A 174 8.49 -11.85 -5.46
C PHE A 174 9.24 -12.66 -4.39
N GLN A 175 10.42 -13.18 -4.71
CA GLN A 175 11.28 -13.91 -3.77
C GLN A 175 11.99 -12.99 -2.78
N THR A 176 12.16 -11.71 -3.11
CA THR A 176 12.78 -10.73 -2.20
C THR A 176 11.90 -10.53 -0.97
N GLU A 177 10.59 -10.29 -1.16
CA GLU A 177 9.65 -10.03 -0.06
C GLU A 177 8.29 -10.74 -0.25
N PRO A 178 8.24 -12.09 -0.20
CA PRO A 178 7.02 -12.83 -0.43
C PRO A 178 5.97 -12.59 0.67
N VAL A 179 6.41 -12.46 1.92
CA VAL A 179 5.51 -12.21 3.08
C VAL A 179 4.88 -10.83 2.98
N VAL A 180 5.67 -9.78 2.76
CA VAL A 180 5.16 -8.40 2.76
C VAL A 180 4.29 -8.14 1.54
N THR A 181 4.67 -8.66 0.36
CA THR A 181 3.85 -8.55 -0.86
C THR A 181 2.50 -9.23 -0.69
N THR A 182 2.48 -10.43 -0.11
CA THR A 182 1.24 -11.16 0.19
C THR A 182 0.37 -10.39 1.18
N LEU A 183 0.98 -9.82 2.22
CA LEU A 183 0.28 -9.01 3.21
C LEU A 183 -0.37 -7.79 2.57
N GLU A 184 0.34 -7.04 1.73
CA GLU A 184 -0.23 -5.87 1.05
C GLU A 184 -1.34 -6.26 0.06
N LEU A 185 -1.26 -7.41 -0.60
CA LEU A 185 -2.35 -7.93 -1.43
C LEU A 185 -3.59 -8.27 -0.59
N LEU A 186 -3.42 -8.93 0.55
CA LEU A 186 -4.52 -9.22 1.48
C LEU A 186 -5.17 -7.93 2.01
N LYS A 187 -4.36 -6.92 2.36
CA LYS A 187 -4.86 -5.59 2.75
C LYS A 187 -5.64 -4.91 1.62
N ALA A 188 -5.25 -5.09 0.36
CA ALA A 188 -5.95 -4.52 -0.79
C ALA A 188 -7.37 -5.11 -1.01
N ALA A 189 -7.65 -6.31 -0.50
CA ALA A 189 -8.99 -6.91 -0.51
C ALA A 189 -9.90 -6.38 0.61
N VAL A 190 -9.35 -5.70 1.62
CA VAL A 190 -10.14 -5.22 2.76
C VAL A 190 -11.09 -4.11 2.32
N ASN A 191 -12.39 -4.28 2.61
CA ASN A 191 -13.48 -3.38 2.19
C ASN A 191 -13.61 -3.19 0.66
N ALA A 192 -12.92 -4.01 -0.14
CA ALA A 192 -13.08 -4.03 -1.59
C ALA A 192 -14.41 -4.70 -1.97
N ASP A 193 -14.96 -4.32 -3.12
CA ASP A 193 -16.07 -5.03 -3.76
C ASP A 193 -15.61 -6.39 -4.32
N GLU A 194 -16.56 -7.25 -4.71
CA GLU A 194 -16.19 -8.59 -5.19
C GLU A 194 -15.40 -8.58 -6.51
N THR A 195 -15.56 -7.56 -7.34
CA THR A 195 -14.77 -7.37 -8.57
C THR A 195 -13.30 -7.14 -8.22
N LYS A 196 -12.99 -6.19 -7.33
CA LYS A 196 -11.61 -5.95 -6.89
C LYS A 196 -11.06 -7.11 -6.05
N LYS A 197 -11.88 -7.78 -5.23
CA LYS A 197 -11.45 -9.00 -4.53
C LYS A 197 -11.08 -10.12 -5.50
N ALA A 198 -11.79 -10.26 -6.63
CA ALA A 198 -11.42 -11.22 -7.67
C ALA A 198 -10.05 -10.89 -8.28
N LEU A 199 -9.75 -9.61 -8.53
CA LEU A 199 -8.42 -9.15 -8.98
C LEU A 199 -7.33 -9.45 -7.95
N VAL A 200 -7.59 -9.25 -6.65
CA VAL A 200 -6.65 -9.64 -5.59
C VAL A 200 -6.39 -11.14 -5.55
N ARG A 201 -7.44 -11.97 -5.66
CA ARG A 201 -7.29 -13.44 -5.73
C ARG A 201 -6.48 -13.87 -6.95
N ARG A 202 -6.68 -13.20 -8.10
CA ARG A 202 -5.91 -13.39 -9.33
C ARG A 202 -4.44 -13.02 -9.14
N ALA A 203 -4.15 -11.90 -8.50
CA ALA A 203 -2.79 -11.48 -8.16
C ALA A 203 -2.08 -12.47 -7.22
N LEU A 204 -2.76 -12.91 -6.15
CA LEU A 204 -2.23 -13.93 -5.24
C LEU A 204 -1.96 -15.25 -5.96
N LEU A 205 -2.84 -15.66 -6.88
CA LEU A 205 -2.65 -16.84 -7.71
C LEU A 205 -1.42 -16.72 -8.60
N PHE A 206 -1.21 -15.56 -9.21
CA PHE A 206 -0.05 -15.27 -10.05
C PHE A 206 1.26 -15.37 -9.24
N VAL A 207 1.37 -14.64 -8.13
CA VAL A 207 2.53 -14.69 -7.22
C VAL A 207 2.83 -16.13 -6.78
N ALA A 208 1.80 -16.85 -6.32
CA ALA A 208 1.94 -18.22 -5.85
C ALA A 208 2.45 -19.15 -6.97
N LYS A 209 1.87 -19.08 -8.17
CA LYS A 209 2.31 -19.91 -9.30
C LYS A 209 3.74 -19.59 -9.72
N THR A 210 4.10 -18.31 -9.81
CA THR A 210 5.44 -17.87 -10.20
C THR A 210 6.50 -18.43 -9.26
N ILE A 211 6.31 -18.29 -7.94
CA ILE A 211 7.25 -18.81 -6.93
C ILE A 211 7.26 -20.35 -6.92
N LEU A 212 6.10 -21.00 -6.94
CA LEU A 212 6.02 -22.46 -6.84
C LEU A 212 6.59 -23.16 -8.08
N ASN A 213 6.39 -22.62 -9.28
CA ASN A 213 6.91 -23.20 -10.51
C ASN A 213 8.44 -23.21 -10.58
N ALA A 214 9.10 -22.25 -9.91
CA ALA A 214 10.55 -22.22 -9.75
C ALA A 214 11.07 -23.31 -8.79
N SER A 215 10.26 -23.73 -7.82
CA SER A 215 10.61 -24.78 -6.87
C SER A 215 10.36 -26.18 -7.47
N LYS A 216 11.46 -26.90 -7.75
CA LYS A 216 11.46 -28.26 -8.33
C LYS A 216 10.69 -29.29 -7.50
N GLU A 217 10.44 -29.04 -6.22
CA GLU A 217 9.76 -29.97 -5.29
C GLU A 217 8.23 -30.05 -5.46
N THR A 218 7.60 -29.13 -6.22
CA THR A 218 6.13 -28.99 -6.19
C THR A 218 5.37 -29.54 -7.40
N ARG A 219 6.05 -30.22 -8.33
CA ARG A 219 5.42 -30.84 -9.52
C ARG A 219 4.45 -31.98 -9.21
N SER A 220 4.44 -32.50 -7.97
CA SER A 220 3.63 -33.67 -7.57
C SER A 220 2.50 -33.38 -6.56
N ARG A 221 2.50 -32.22 -5.87
CA ARG A 221 1.50 -31.94 -4.83
C ARG A 221 0.18 -31.40 -5.41
N LYS A 222 -0.84 -32.24 -5.52
CA LYS A 222 -2.24 -31.85 -5.81
C LYS A 222 -2.73 -30.84 -4.75
N GLY A 223 -3.37 -29.75 -5.17
CA GLY A 223 -3.91 -28.73 -4.25
C GLY A 223 -3.98 -27.33 -4.86
N ASN A 224 -4.64 -26.40 -4.16
CA ASN A 224 -4.70 -25.00 -4.60
C ASN A 224 -3.32 -24.32 -4.43
N PRO A 225 -2.78 -23.69 -5.49
CA PRO A 225 -1.45 -23.08 -5.44
C PRO A 225 -1.32 -21.95 -4.40
N ILE A 226 -2.36 -21.15 -4.15
CA ILE A 226 -2.33 -20.08 -3.15
C ILE A 226 -2.14 -20.68 -1.75
N GLY A 227 -2.88 -21.73 -1.41
CA GLY A 227 -2.75 -22.41 -0.10
C GLY A 227 -1.37 -23.02 0.12
N ARG A 228 -0.82 -23.69 -0.91
CA ARG A 228 0.55 -24.25 -0.83
C ARG A 228 1.60 -23.16 -0.63
N PHE A 229 1.41 -22.02 -1.29
CA PHE A 229 2.29 -20.87 -1.15
C PHE A 229 2.16 -20.23 0.24
N LEU A 230 0.93 -20.06 0.75
CA LEU A 230 0.70 -19.45 2.07
C LEU A 230 1.22 -20.31 3.22
N GLN A 231 1.12 -21.64 3.14
CA GLN A 231 1.48 -22.55 4.23
C GLN A 231 2.85 -22.26 4.88
N PRO A 232 3.97 -22.15 4.13
CA PRO A 232 5.26 -21.78 4.70
C PRO A 232 5.36 -20.32 5.18
N HIS A 233 4.51 -19.41 4.66
CA HIS A 233 4.58 -17.97 4.96
C HIS A 233 3.63 -17.51 6.07
N ILE A 234 2.67 -18.34 6.50
CA ILE A 234 1.68 -18.01 7.55
C ILE A 234 2.38 -17.55 8.85
N LEU A 235 3.47 -18.21 9.25
CA LEU A 235 4.20 -17.84 10.47
C LEU A 235 4.88 -16.46 10.38
N GLY A 236 5.17 -15.97 9.17
CA GLY A 236 5.67 -14.61 8.95
C GLY A 236 4.56 -13.56 8.82
N LEU A 237 3.38 -13.98 8.33
CA LEU A 237 2.21 -13.11 8.18
C LEU A 237 1.50 -12.85 9.51
N MET A 238 1.36 -13.87 10.35
CA MET A 238 0.59 -13.81 11.59
C MET A 238 1.12 -12.74 12.57
N PRO A 239 2.42 -12.73 12.95
CA PRO A 239 2.95 -11.72 13.87
C PRO A 239 2.70 -10.30 13.36
N ARG A 240 2.96 -10.04 12.08
CA ARG A 240 2.76 -8.70 11.47
C ARG A 240 1.31 -8.21 11.53
N LEU A 241 0.34 -9.12 11.53
CA LEU A 241 -1.08 -8.77 11.69
C LEU A 241 -1.46 -8.66 13.16
N THR A 242 -1.03 -9.61 13.99
CA THR A 242 -1.40 -9.66 15.42
C THR A 242 -0.71 -8.59 16.24
N ASP A 243 0.51 -8.19 15.88
CA ASP A 243 1.25 -7.14 16.59
C ASP A 243 0.50 -5.81 16.45
N VAL A 244 0.07 -5.44 15.24
CA VAL A 244 -0.75 -4.23 15.01
C VAL A 244 -2.09 -4.28 15.76
N ILE A 245 -2.67 -5.48 15.91
CA ILE A 245 -3.94 -5.66 16.64
C ILE A 245 -3.71 -5.54 18.16
N ASN A 246 -2.64 -6.14 18.67
CA ASN A 246 -2.33 -6.20 20.10
C ASN A 246 -1.67 -4.92 20.62
N ASP A 247 -1.03 -4.14 19.75
CA ASP A 247 -0.47 -2.83 20.05
C ASP A 247 -1.57 -1.75 20.20
N SER A 248 -2.83 -2.16 20.31
CA SER A 248 -3.96 -1.30 20.69
C SER A 248 -3.80 -0.66 22.08
N VAL A 249 -2.84 -1.13 22.88
CA VAL A 249 -2.52 -0.58 24.20
C VAL A 249 -1.65 0.67 24.08
N SER A 250 -0.87 0.83 23.01
CA SER A 250 -0.19 2.10 22.73
C SER A 250 -1.16 3.02 21.98
N MET A 251 -1.33 4.25 22.47
CA MET A 251 -2.13 5.32 21.84
C MET A 251 -1.57 5.78 20.46
N GLN A 252 -0.71 4.97 19.83
CA GLN A 252 0.04 5.29 18.62
C GLN A 252 -0.54 4.61 17.38
N THR A 253 -1.16 3.43 17.52
CA THR A 253 -1.69 2.69 16.36
C THR A 253 -3.08 3.18 15.98
N SER A 254 -3.27 3.57 14.71
CA SER A 254 -4.57 4.02 14.21
C SER A 254 -5.60 2.87 14.21
N VAL A 255 -6.84 3.16 14.64
CA VAL A 255 -7.97 2.23 14.55
C VAL A 255 -8.22 1.76 13.11
N ILE A 256 -7.88 2.61 12.12
CA ILE A 256 -7.94 2.25 10.70
C ILE A 256 -7.00 1.09 10.38
N GLU A 257 -5.75 1.15 10.85
CA GLU A 257 -4.76 0.10 10.59
C GLU A 257 -5.12 -1.20 11.27
N GLN A 258 -5.66 -1.14 12.49
CA GLN A 258 -6.20 -2.32 13.19
C GLN A 258 -7.33 -2.98 12.39
N ARG A 259 -8.29 -2.19 11.91
CA ARG A 259 -9.39 -2.71 11.06
C ARG A 259 -8.88 -3.33 9.78
N ILE A 260 -7.86 -2.72 9.15
CA ILE A 260 -7.21 -3.26 7.95
C ILE A 260 -6.52 -4.60 8.28
N SER A 261 -5.79 -4.69 9.39
CA SER A 261 -5.12 -5.93 9.82
C SER A 261 -6.12 -7.04 10.15
N ILE A 262 -7.21 -6.74 10.85
CA ILE A 262 -8.29 -7.70 11.13
C ILE A 262 -8.93 -8.17 9.82
N GLY A 263 -9.24 -7.26 8.90
CA GLY A 263 -9.81 -7.61 7.60
C GLY A 263 -8.85 -8.45 6.75
N ALA A 264 -7.55 -8.15 6.77
CA ALA A 264 -6.54 -8.93 6.06
C ALA A 264 -6.39 -10.35 6.65
N LEU A 265 -6.47 -10.49 7.98
CA LEU A 265 -6.53 -11.79 8.66
C LEU A 265 -7.77 -12.59 8.24
N GLU A 266 -8.93 -11.94 8.19
CA GLU A 266 -10.18 -12.56 7.73
C GLU A 266 -10.07 -13.05 6.28
N GLU A 267 -9.55 -12.23 5.37
CA GLU A 267 -9.34 -12.61 3.97
C GLU A 267 -8.30 -13.75 3.84
N MET A 268 -7.23 -13.73 4.62
CA MET A 268 -6.27 -14.85 4.69
C MET A 268 -6.96 -16.14 5.13
N ILE A 269 -7.78 -16.09 6.17
CA ILE A 269 -8.55 -17.23 6.66
C ILE A 269 -9.53 -17.74 5.59
N LYS A 270 -10.25 -16.87 4.89
CA LYS A 270 -11.16 -17.26 3.80
C LYS A 270 -10.43 -18.00 2.68
N VAL A 271 -9.29 -17.47 2.26
CA VAL A 271 -8.43 -18.10 1.25
C VAL A 271 -7.98 -19.48 1.74
N CYS A 272 -7.47 -19.58 2.97
CA CYS A 272 -7.04 -20.84 3.60
C CYS A 272 -8.17 -21.86 3.82
N ILE A 273 -9.36 -21.45 4.28
CA ILE A 273 -10.50 -22.35 4.53
C ILE A 273 -11.07 -22.89 3.22
N HIS A 274 -11.15 -22.06 2.18
CA HIS A 274 -11.51 -22.52 0.84
C HIS A 274 -10.56 -23.65 0.39
N HIS A 275 -9.27 -23.57 0.75
CA HIS A 275 -8.31 -24.64 0.51
C HIS A 275 -8.53 -25.87 1.39
N ALA A 276 -8.78 -25.71 2.70
CA ALA A 276 -9.05 -26.84 3.60
C ALA A 276 -10.30 -27.64 3.18
N ARG A 277 -11.33 -26.97 2.64
CA ARG A 277 -12.53 -27.62 2.10
C ARG A 277 -12.26 -28.34 0.77
N ILE A 278 -11.46 -27.77 -0.13
CA ILE A 278 -11.08 -28.39 -1.41
C ILE A 278 -10.13 -29.58 -1.22
N ALA A 279 -9.26 -29.55 -0.20
CA ALA A 279 -8.35 -30.64 0.14
C ALA A 279 -9.03 -31.78 0.93
N ARG A 280 -10.24 -31.57 1.47
CA ARG A 280 -10.96 -32.54 2.32
C ARG A 280 -11.21 -33.91 1.67
N PRO A 281 -11.54 -34.01 0.36
CA PRO A 281 -11.67 -35.30 -0.31
C PRO A 281 -10.33 -36.04 -0.46
N GLN A 282 -9.22 -35.30 -0.60
CA GLN A 282 -7.87 -35.85 -0.78
C GLN A 282 -7.29 -36.36 0.55
N VAL A 283 -7.45 -35.59 1.63
CA VAL A 283 -7.09 -36.04 2.99
C VAL A 283 -7.89 -37.30 3.40
N ARG A 284 -9.17 -37.41 3.00
CA ARG A 284 -9.95 -38.64 3.22
C ARG A 284 -9.55 -39.83 2.35
N ALA A 285 -8.94 -39.59 1.18
CA ALA A 285 -8.47 -40.66 0.30
C ALA A 285 -7.15 -41.28 0.81
N ASP A 286 -6.28 -40.45 1.42
CA ASP A 286 -4.99 -40.88 1.99
C ASP A 286 -5.12 -41.44 3.43
N LEU A 287 -6.31 -41.33 4.04
CA LEU A 287 -6.64 -41.86 5.38
C LEU A 287 -7.55 -43.10 5.34
N LYS A 288 -7.67 -43.78 4.19
CA LYS A 288 -8.26 -45.12 4.17
C LYS A 288 -7.19 -46.15 4.56
N PRO A 289 -7.47 -47.06 5.52
CA PRO A 289 -6.57 -48.18 5.83
C PRO A 289 -6.43 -49.12 4.63
#